data_AF-A0A227ITK3-F1
#
_entry.id   AF-A0A227ITK3-F1
#
_cell.length_a   1.000
_cell.length_b   1.000
_cell.length_c   1.000
_cell.angle_alpha   90.00
_cell.angle_beta   90.00
_cell.angle_gamma   90.00
#
_symmetry.space_group_name_H-M   'P 1'
#
loop_
_entity.id
_entity.type
_entity.pdbx_description
1 polymer ?
#
loop_
_entity_poly.entity_id
_entity_poly.type
_entity_poly.pdbx_seq_one_letter_code
_entity_poly.pdbx_strand_id
1 'polypeptide(L)'
;DIYLPMNYSADKQSMVLGKNTCKRALQQRLNLAEKDVAMFGMVCRLTQQKGVHYLLPALADFLKHDVQVVVVGTGDPVLAAQ
;
A
#
# COMPACT_ATOMS: atom_id res chain seq x y z
N ASP A 1 2.28 4.83 -19.26
CA ASP A 1 2.23 3.57 -18.50
C ASP A 1 0.80 3.04 -18.56
N ILE A 2 0.60 1.77 -18.92
CA ILE A 2 -0.73 1.16 -19.05
C ILE A 2 -1.31 0.72 -17.70
N TYR A 3 -0.47 0.65 -16.65
CA TYR A 3 -0.89 0.21 -15.32
C TYR A 3 -1.37 1.35 -14.42
N LEU A 4 -1.18 2.60 -14.85
CA LEU A 4 -1.70 3.77 -14.17
C LEU A 4 -3.06 4.16 -14.73
N PRO A 5 -4.11 4.29 -13.89
CA PRO A 5 -5.41 4.78 -14.34
C PRO A 5 -5.35 6.20 -14.89
N MET A 6 -4.35 7.00 -14.44
CA MET A 6 -4.05 8.32 -14.96
C MET A 6 -2.54 8.50 -15.01
N ASN A 7 -2.00 8.79 -16.19
CA ASN A 7 -0.60 9.16 -16.36
C ASN A 7 -0.38 10.58 -15.84
N TYR A 8 0.80 10.84 -15.29
CA TYR A 8 1.21 12.17 -14.80
C TYR A 8 2.69 12.43 -15.13
N SER A 9 3.04 13.71 -15.25
CA SER A 9 4.41 14.16 -15.55
C SER A 9 5.06 14.81 -14.32
N ALA A 10 6.32 15.21 -14.41
CA ALA A 10 7.06 15.92 -13.35
C ALA A 10 6.62 17.40 -13.20
N ASP A 11 5.32 17.64 -13.21
CA ASP A 11 4.66 18.91 -12.92
C ASP A 11 3.84 18.76 -11.62
N LYS A 12 3.84 19.79 -10.77
CA LYS A 12 3.20 19.70 -9.45
C LYS A 12 1.71 19.40 -9.54
N GLN A 13 0.98 20.09 -10.42
CA GLN A 13 -0.46 19.92 -10.54
C GLN A 13 -0.81 18.56 -11.14
N SER A 14 -0.08 18.15 -12.19
CA SER A 14 -0.18 16.84 -12.82
C SER A 14 0.10 15.70 -11.83
N MET A 15 1.17 15.81 -11.03
CA MET A 15 1.53 14.80 -10.03
C MET A 15 0.46 14.64 -8.96
N VAL A 16 -0.09 15.74 -8.44
CA VAL A 16 -1.12 15.68 -7.39
C VAL A 16 -2.37 15.01 -7.93
N LEU A 17 -2.86 15.43 -9.11
CA LEU A 17 -4.05 14.84 -9.73
C LEU A 17 -3.85 13.35 -10.07
N GLY A 18 -2.73 13.01 -10.69
CA GLY A 18 -2.39 11.65 -11.07
C GLY A 18 -2.23 10.72 -9.87
N LYS A 19 -1.45 11.12 -8.86
CA LYS A 19 -1.24 10.30 -7.65
C LYS A 19 -2.51 10.12 -6.83
N ASN A 20 -3.34 11.16 -6.71
CA ASN A 20 -4.62 11.05 -6.02
C ASN A 20 -5.59 10.09 -6.73
N THR A 21 -5.61 10.14 -8.07
CA THR A 21 -6.41 9.21 -8.88
C THR A 21 -5.91 7.77 -8.71
N CYS A 22 -4.59 7.56 -8.75
CA CYS A 22 -3.99 6.24 -8.56
C CYS A 22 -4.23 5.70 -7.14
N LYS A 23 -4.14 6.56 -6.11
CA LYS A 23 -4.43 6.22 -4.70
C LYS A 23 -5.87 5.73 -4.54
N ARG A 24 -6.85 6.46 -5.07
CA ARG A 24 -8.27 6.06 -5.02
C ARG A 24 -8.53 4.75 -5.74
N ALA A 25 -7.98 4.58 -6.94
CA ALA A 25 -8.11 3.34 -7.68
C ALA A 25 -7.51 2.14 -6.93
N LEU A 26 -6.40 2.33 -6.21
CA LEU A 26 -5.81 1.29 -5.38
C LEU A 26 -6.67 0.97 -4.14
N GLN A 27 -7.23 2.00 -3.48
CA GLN A 27 -8.18 1.82 -2.38
C GLN A 27 -9.36 0.97 -2.81
N GLN A 28 -10.00 1.31 -3.94
CA GLN A 28 -11.13 0.57 -4.51
C GLN A 28 -10.75 -0.86 -4.86
N ARG A 29 -9.61 -1.06 -5.54
CA ARG A 29 -9.15 -2.39 -5.94
C ARG A 29 -8.91 -3.33 -4.76
N LEU A 30 -8.51 -2.79 -3.61
CA LEU A 30 -8.21 -3.55 -2.39
C LEU A 30 -9.33 -3.47 -1.34
N ASN A 31 -10.51 -2.93 -1.70
CA ASN A 31 -11.65 -2.72 -0.80
C ASN A 31 -11.30 -1.93 0.48
N LEU A 32 -10.35 -0.99 0.39
CA LEU A 32 -10.05 -0.05 1.46
C LEU A 32 -11.03 1.12 1.41
N ALA A 33 -11.26 1.76 2.56
CA ALA A 33 -12.04 2.99 2.61
C ALA A 33 -11.40 4.09 1.75
N GLU A 34 -12.18 4.76 0.92
CA GLU A 34 -11.72 5.90 0.12
C GLU A 34 -11.55 7.13 1.01
N LYS A 35 -10.37 7.25 1.62
CA LYS A 35 -10.02 8.33 2.54
C LYS A 35 -8.78 9.07 2.06
N ASP A 36 -8.72 10.36 2.36
CA ASP A 36 -7.52 11.16 2.11
C ASP A 36 -6.51 11.07 3.26
N VAL A 37 -6.02 9.85 3.51
CA VAL A 37 -5.03 9.55 4.55
C VAL A 37 -3.70 9.10 3.95
N ALA A 38 -2.61 9.15 4.71
CA ALA A 38 -1.33 8.64 4.22
C ALA A 38 -1.45 7.14 3.89
N MET A 39 -0.94 6.76 2.72
CA MET A 39 -0.90 5.37 2.27
C MET A 39 0.55 4.92 2.13
N PHE A 40 0.88 3.80 2.77
CA PHE A 40 2.20 3.19 2.77
C PHE A 40 2.15 1.89 1.98
N GLY A 41 2.99 1.76 0.96
CA GLY A 41 3.12 0.56 0.14
C GLY A 41 4.42 -0.16 0.43
N MET A 42 4.37 -1.48 0.64
CA MET A 42 5.54 -2.34 0.75
C MET A 42 5.46 -3.46 -0.30
N VAL A 43 6.56 -3.68 -1.03
CA VAL A 43 6.71 -4.83 -1.93
C VAL A 43 7.88 -5.68 -1.42
N CYS A 44 7.61 -6.90 -0.96
CA CYS A 44 8.63 -7.76 -0.35
C CYS A 44 8.34 -9.26 -0.54
N ARG A 45 9.29 -10.14 -0.19
CA ARG A 45 9.06 -11.60 -0.13
C ARG A 45 8.57 -11.99 1.27
N LEU A 46 7.45 -12.70 1.38
CA LEU A 46 6.84 -13.13 2.65
C LEU A 46 7.40 -14.48 3.12
N THR A 47 8.69 -14.53 3.43
CA THR A 47 9.34 -15.75 3.93
C THR A 47 9.66 -15.60 5.42
N GLN A 48 9.50 -16.68 6.21
CA GLN A 48 9.92 -16.76 7.62
C GLN A 48 11.34 -16.19 7.85
N GLN A 49 12.24 -16.36 6.88
CA GLN A 49 13.63 -15.91 6.94
C GLN A 49 13.85 -14.39 6.67
N LYS A 50 12.79 -13.55 6.63
CA LYS A 50 12.89 -12.11 6.35
C LYS A 50 12.11 -11.18 7.28
N GLY A 51 11.99 -11.52 8.56
CA GLY A 51 11.68 -10.53 9.61
C GLY A 51 10.32 -9.84 9.52
N VAL A 52 9.41 -10.27 8.65
CA VAL A 52 8.04 -9.72 8.56
C VAL A 52 7.31 -9.91 9.90
N HIS A 53 7.62 -10.97 10.63
CA HIS A 53 7.15 -11.20 12.01
C HIS A 53 7.62 -10.12 13.00
N TYR A 54 8.80 -9.50 12.82
CA TYR A 54 9.21 -8.34 13.63
C TYR A 54 8.47 -7.07 13.24
N LEU A 55 7.99 -7.00 12.00
CA LEU A 55 7.22 -5.86 11.52
C LEU A 55 5.79 -5.88 12.07
N LEU A 56 5.20 -7.06 12.34
CA LEU A 56 3.81 -7.19 12.79
C LEU A 56 3.50 -6.40 14.08
N PRO A 57 4.31 -6.45 15.17
CA PRO A 57 4.08 -5.63 16.35
C PRO A 57 4.16 -4.13 16.05
N ALA A 58 5.16 -3.70 15.27
CA ALA A 58 5.32 -2.30 14.89
C ALA A 58 4.18 -1.83 13.98
N LEU A 59 3.69 -2.68 13.08
CA LEU A 59 2.52 -2.42 12.24
C LEU A 59 1.26 -2.27 13.08
N ALA A 60 1.06 -3.10 14.10
CA ALA A 60 -0.10 -2.99 14.99
C ALA A 60 -0.13 -1.64 15.72
N ASP A 61 1.01 -1.17 16.21
CA ASP A 61 1.11 0.18 16.80
C ASP A 61 0.94 1.28 15.75
N PHE A 62 1.51 1.10 14.56
CA PHE A 62 1.42 2.06 13.47
C PHE A 62 -0.03 2.24 12.94
N LEU A 63 -0.80 1.16 12.88
CA LEU A 63 -2.20 1.16 12.45
C LEU A 63 -3.15 1.84 13.45
N LYS A 64 -2.66 2.25 14.63
CA LYS A 64 -3.42 3.14 15.54
C LYS A 64 -3.53 4.57 14.99
N HIS A 65 -2.68 4.95 14.04
CA HIS A 65 -2.84 6.20 13.28
C HIS A 65 -3.88 6.02 12.16
N ASP A 66 -4.55 7.10 11.72
CA ASP A 66 -5.45 7.05 10.56
C ASP A 66 -4.61 7.02 9.27
N VAL A 67 -4.11 5.83 8.95
CA VAL A 67 -3.24 5.53 7.81
C VAL A 67 -3.69 4.25 7.13
N GLN A 68 -3.24 4.05 5.89
CA GLN A 68 -3.46 2.82 5.14
C GLN A 68 -2.13 2.16 4.81
N VAL A 69 -2.06 0.84 4.94
CA VAL A 69 -0.87 0.05 4.60
C VAL A 69 -1.27 -1.01 3.58
N VAL A 70 -0.51 -1.09 2.49
CA VAL A 70 -0.66 -2.09 1.44
C VAL A 70 0.65 -2.87 1.37
N VAL A 71 0.60 -4.16 1.64
CA VAL A 71 1.76 -5.06 1.53
C VAL A 71 1.49 -6.05 0.39
N VAL A 72 2.38 -6.08 -0.59
CA VAL A 72 2.36 -7.04 -1.69
C VAL A 72 3.58 -7.92 -1.57
N GLY A 73 3.35 -9.23 -1.42
CA GLY A 73 4.43 -10.18 -1.40
C GLY A 73 4.00 -11.59 -1.74
N THR A 74 4.98 -12.39 -2.15
CA THR A 74 4.80 -13.81 -2.47
C THR A 74 5.65 -14.62 -1.50
N GLY A 75 5.08 -15.66 -0.88
CA GLY A 75 5.74 -16.43 0.17
C GLY A 75 4.84 -17.46 0.86
N ASP A 76 5.16 -17.80 2.11
CA ASP A 76 4.52 -18.88 2.87
C ASP A 76 3.02 -18.58 3.11
N PRO A 77 2.08 -19.46 2.67
CA PRO A 77 0.63 -19.22 2.75
C PRO A 77 0.13 -18.90 4.17
N VAL A 78 0.81 -19.40 5.21
CA VAL A 78 0.43 -19.19 6.60
C VAL A 78 0.60 -17.72 7.01
N LEU A 79 1.58 -17.01 6.43
CA LEU A 79 1.86 -15.60 6.71
C LEU A 79 1.01 -14.63 5.88
N ALA A 80 0.47 -15.06 4.74
CA ALA A 80 -0.39 -14.24 3.89
C ALA A 80 -1.85 -14.18 4.38
N ALA A 81 -2.23 -15.10 5.27
CA ALA A 81 -3.58 -15.24 5.82
C ALA A 81 -3.76 -14.68 7.23
N GLN A 82 -2.69 -14.13 7.84
CA GLN A 82 -2.70 -13.44 9.13
C GLN A 82 -2.70 -11.93 8.93
#